data_AF-Q1KV80-F1
#
_entry.id   AF-Q1KV80-F1
#
_cell.length_a   1.000
_cell.length_b   1.000
_cell.length_c   1.000
_cell.angle_alpha   90.00
_cell.angle_beta   90.00
_cell.angle_gamma   90.00
#
_symmetry.space_group_name_H-M   'P 1'
#
loop_
_entity.id
_entity.type
_entity.pdbx_description
1 polymer ?
#
loop_
_entity_poly.entity_id
_entity_poly.type
_entity_poly.pdbx_seq_one_letter_code
_entity_poly.pdbx_strand_id
1 'polypeptide(L)'
;LSEAKFYQRLLMGADVHKKVPSNPCHLDHTWYTNIDDGTAARRNPCDGRNQKRFDEGQVCECGSGIIKGNGNNRNGGSCAPPRRRHICDKNLEALTVGNTKNSNDLLGNILVTAKYEGESIVKNHPNRGSSEVCIALARSFADIGDIVRGKDLYLGHEQRKKELEEKLKKIFAKIYRDLTNDRTKKVEAEKRYKNDTENYYQLREDW
;
A
#
# COMPACT_ATOMS: atom_id res chain seq x y z
N LEU A 1 2.74 11.58 11.03
CA LEU A 1 3.61 10.37 11.17
C LEU A 1 3.85 9.98 12.62
N SER A 2 4.34 10.86 13.50
CA SER A 2 4.69 10.52 14.89
C SER A 2 3.55 9.91 15.73
N GLU A 3 2.31 10.12 15.31
CA GLU A 3 1.09 9.59 15.93
C GLU A 3 0.68 8.19 15.43
N ALA A 4 1.32 7.70 14.36
CA ALA A 4 1.03 6.39 13.81
C ALA A 4 1.36 5.29 14.82
N LYS A 5 0.54 4.24 14.85
CA LYS A 5 0.77 3.06 15.69
C LYS A 5 0.76 1.80 14.84
N PHE A 6 1.60 0.85 15.25
CA PHE A 6 1.69 -0.49 14.67
C PHE A 6 1.33 -1.50 15.75
N TYR A 7 0.50 -2.47 15.40
CA TYR A 7 -0.11 -3.41 16.34
C TYR A 7 0.30 -4.84 16.00
N GLN A 8 1.59 -5.05 15.74
CA GLN A 8 2.11 -6.40 15.51
C GLN A 8 1.95 -7.25 16.77
N ARG A 9 1.32 -8.41 16.64
CA ARG A 9 0.97 -9.26 17.79
C ARG A 9 2.16 -9.71 18.62
N LEU A 10 3.25 -10.15 17.98
CA LEU A 10 4.45 -10.61 18.70
C LEU A 10 5.14 -9.47 19.47
N LEU A 11 5.24 -8.27 18.88
CA LEU A 11 5.85 -7.13 19.56
C LEU A 11 4.99 -6.65 20.73
N MET A 12 3.67 -6.61 20.54
CA MET A 12 2.75 -6.29 21.62
C MET A 12 2.78 -7.34 22.75
N GLY A 13 2.85 -8.63 22.40
CA GLY A 13 2.96 -9.70 23.39
C GLY A 13 4.29 -9.70 24.16
N ALA A 14 5.34 -9.14 23.57
CA ALA A 14 6.64 -8.92 24.20
C ALA A 14 6.77 -7.53 24.88
N ASP A 15 5.68 -6.77 24.99
CA ASP A 15 5.65 -5.40 25.56
C ASP A 15 6.63 -4.41 24.88
N VAL A 16 6.92 -4.66 23.59
CA VAL A 16 7.82 -3.82 22.80
C VAL A 16 7.03 -2.69 22.14
N HIS A 17 7.13 -1.50 22.73
CA HIS A 17 6.52 -0.28 22.21
C HIS A 17 7.58 0.67 21.64
N LYS A 18 7.73 0.68 20.30
CA LYS A 18 8.61 1.62 19.60
C LYS A 18 7.85 2.87 19.20
N LYS A 19 8.34 4.03 19.62
CA LYS A 19 7.87 5.32 19.10
C LYS A 19 8.22 5.43 17.62
N VAL A 20 7.28 5.88 16.81
CA VAL A 20 7.50 6.10 15.38
C VAL A 20 8.38 7.34 15.21
N PRO A 21 9.47 7.27 14.41
CA PRO A 21 10.33 8.42 14.17
C PRO A 21 9.57 9.50 13.40
N SER A 22 9.96 10.77 13.63
CA SER A 22 9.43 11.89 12.85
C SER A 22 9.90 11.86 11.40
N ASN A 23 11.13 11.38 11.15
CA ASN A 23 11.70 11.22 9.82
C ASN A 23 11.30 9.85 9.24
N PRO A 24 10.56 9.80 8.12
CA PRO A 24 10.19 8.55 7.45
C PRO A 24 11.39 7.68 7.05
N CYS A 25 12.57 8.27 6.78
CA CYS A 25 13.78 7.52 6.43
C CYS A 25 14.23 6.56 7.54
N HIS A 26 13.84 6.80 8.80
CA HIS A 26 14.20 5.95 9.94
C HIS A 26 13.17 4.83 10.21
N LEU A 27 12.16 4.67 9.37
CA LEU A 27 11.20 3.57 9.49
C LEU A 27 11.87 2.22 9.19
N ASP A 28 11.96 1.35 10.19
CA ASP A 28 12.42 -0.02 10.07
C ASP A 28 11.25 -1.02 10.02
N HIS A 29 11.19 -1.86 8.98
CA HIS A 29 10.16 -2.90 8.80
C HIS A 29 10.12 -3.95 9.92
N THR A 30 11.18 -4.08 10.70
CA THR A 30 11.24 -5.01 11.84
C THR A 30 10.42 -4.53 13.03
N TRP A 31 10.08 -3.24 13.11
CA TRP A 31 9.31 -2.68 14.21
C TRP A 31 8.00 -2.04 13.74
N TYR A 32 8.04 -1.38 12.58
CA TYR A 32 6.91 -0.62 12.04
C TYR A 32 6.20 -1.43 10.96
N THR A 33 5.55 -2.50 11.39
CA THR A 33 4.79 -3.40 10.52
C THR A 33 3.63 -4.03 11.28
N ASN A 34 2.63 -4.51 10.56
CA ASN A 34 1.55 -5.32 11.10
C ASN A 34 1.65 -6.81 10.68
N ILE A 35 2.74 -7.19 9.99
CA ILE A 35 2.97 -8.58 9.56
C ILE A 35 3.25 -9.45 10.79
N ASP A 36 2.41 -10.45 11.00
CA ASP A 36 2.52 -11.40 12.11
C ASP A 36 3.41 -12.59 11.75
N ASP A 37 4.71 -12.33 11.54
CA ASP A 37 5.73 -13.35 11.29
C ASP A 37 6.85 -13.25 12.32
N GLY A 38 7.36 -14.42 12.75
CA GLY A 38 8.40 -14.54 13.79
C GLY A 38 9.77 -14.00 13.39
N THR A 39 10.05 -13.82 12.10
CA THR A 39 11.36 -13.38 11.62
C THR A 39 11.36 -11.96 11.08
N ALA A 40 12.46 -11.22 11.32
CA ALA A 40 12.67 -9.89 10.76
C ALA A 40 12.59 -9.88 9.23
N ALA A 41 13.20 -10.87 8.56
CA ALA A 41 13.26 -10.94 7.10
C ALA A 41 11.85 -11.05 6.46
N ARG A 42 10.98 -11.89 7.03
CA ARG A 42 9.61 -12.09 6.52
C ARG A 42 8.68 -10.90 6.75
N ARG A 43 9.05 -10.02 7.68
CA ARG A 43 8.36 -8.74 7.93
C ARG A 43 8.74 -7.64 6.94
N ASN A 44 9.70 -7.88 6.05
CA ASN A 44 10.08 -6.93 5.02
C ASN A 44 8.95 -6.74 3.99
N PRO A 45 8.57 -5.50 3.60
CA PRO A 45 7.54 -5.23 2.60
C PRO A 45 7.80 -5.85 1.22
N CYS A 46 9.07 -6.10 0.89
CA CYS A 46 9.53 -6.71 -0.34
C CYS A 46 9.72 -8.25 -0.24
N ASP A 47 9.47 -8.88 0.91
CA ASP A 47 9.64 -10.34 1.06
C ASP A 47 8.74 -11.11 0.09
N GLY A 48 9.30 -12.14 -0.54
CA GLY A 48 8.62 -12.91 -1.59
C GLY A 48 8.40 -12.16 -2.92
N ARG A 49 8.89 -10.92 -3.07
CA ARG A 49 8.82 -10.15 -4.33
C ARG A 49 10.10 -10.32 -5.13
N ASN A 50 9.94 -10.50 -6.45
CA ASN A 50 11.10 -10.55 -7.35
C ASN A 50 11.79 -9.17 -7.37
N GLN A 51 13.07 -9.14 -7.01
CA GLN A 51 13.86 -7.91 -6.98
C GLN A 51 14.48 -7.57 -8.34
N LYS A 52 14.58 -8.56 -9.24
CA LYS A 52 15.11 -8.45 -10.60
C LYS A 52 14.05 -7.93 -11.57
N ARG A 53 13.42 -6.79 -11.24
CA ARG A 53 12.27 -6.24 -11.99
C ARG A 53 12.66 -5.48 -13.26
N PHE A 54 13.94 -5.17 -13.40
CA PHE A 54 14.49 -4.39 -14.51
C PHE A 54 15.33 -5.25 -15.47
N ASP A 55 15.47 -6.55 -15.18
CA ASP A 55 16.17 -7.51 -16.03
C ASP A 55 15.40 -7.69 -17.35
N GLU A 56 16.11 -7.82 -18.46
CA GLU A 56 15.55 -7.93 -19.82
C GLU A 56 14.60 -9.14 -19.97
N GLY A 57 14.78 -10.19 -19.18
CA GLY A 57 13.92 -11.38 -19.19
C GLY A 57 12.57 -11.21 -18.48
N GLN A 58 12.28 -10.07 -17.86
CA GLN A 58 11.01 -9.83 -17.19
C GLN A 58 9.91 -9.42 -18.17
N VAL A 59 8.74 -10.06 -18.05
CA VAL A 59 7.59 -9.82 -18.93
C VAL A 59 6.44 -9.10 -18.22
N CYS A 60 5.71 -8.28 -18.97
CA CYS A 60 4.44 -7.73 -18.51
C CYS A 60 3.37 -8.82 -18.44
N GLU A 61 2.44 -8.72 -17.49
CA GLU A 61 1.27 -9.60 -17.44
C GLU A 61 0.04 -8.85 -17.96
N CYS A 62 -0.67 -9.42 -18.92
CA CYS A 62 -1.86 -8.81 -19.54
C CYS A 62 -3.14 -9.63 -19.36
N GLY A 63 -3.09 -10.72 -18.58
CA GLY A 63 -4.19 -11.68 -18.46
C GLY A 63 -5.45 -11.09 -17.81
N SER A 64 -6.62 -11.48 -18.32
CA SER A 64 -7.94 -11.08 -17.79
C SER A 64 -8.21 -11.50 -16.35
N GLY A 65 -7.62 -12.63 -15.90
CA GLY A 65 -7.71 -13.07 -14.51
C GLY A 65 -6.86 -12.26 -13.52
N ILE A 66 -5.88 -11.51 -14.04
CA ILE A 66 -4.86 -10.79 -13.26
C ILE A 66 -5.10 -9.27 -13.31
N ILE A 67 -5.79 -8.77 -14.33
CA ILE A 67 -6.06 -7.35 -14.53
C ILE A 67 -7.55 -7.08 -14.62
N LYS A 68 -8.05 -6.20 -13.75
CA LYS A 68 -9.43 -5.73 -13.74
C LYS A 68 -9.76 -5.02 -15.07
N GLY A 69 -10.84 -5.43 -15.72
CA GLY A 69 -11.35 -4.82 -16.96
C GLY A 69 -10.78 -5.43 -18.25
N ASN A 70 -9.73 -6.23 -18.18
CA ASN A 70 -9.30 -7.05 -19.31
C ASN A 70 -10.29 -8.22 -19.50
N GLY A 71 -10.66 -8.51 -20.74
CA GLY A 71 -11.59 -9.58 -21.08
C GLY A 71 -11.06 -10.44 -22.21
N ASN A 72 -11.35 -11.75 -22.18
CA ASN A 72 -10.87 -12.70 -23.18
C ASN A 72 -11.37 -12.40 -24.61
N ASN A 73 -12.49 -11.68 -24.71
CA ASN A 73 -13.13 -11.33 -25.98
C ASN A 73 -12.85 -9.87 -26.39
N ARG A 74 -11.83 -9.23 -25.81
CA ARG A 74 -11.40 -7.87 -26.15
C ARG A 74 -9.94 -7.91 -26.61
N ASN A 75 -9.67 -7.41 -27.81
CA ASN A 75 -8.32 -7.36 -28.36
C ASN A 75 -7.43 -6.30 -27.69
N GLY A 76 -8.03 -5.33 -26.98
CA GLY A 76 -7.34 -4.30 -26.22
C GLY A 76 -7.44 -4.54 -24.71
N GLY A 77 -6.32 -4.33 -24.01
CA GLY A 77 -6.24 -4.48 -22.55
C GLY A 77 -5.05 -3.75 -21.96
N SER A 78 -5.02 -3.66 -20.63
CA SER A 78 -3.87 -3.15 -19.89
C SER A 78 -2.86 -4.25 -19.60
N CYS A 79 -1.61 -3.89 -19.38
CA CYS A 79 -0.56 -4.82 -18.98
C CYS A 79 0.18 -4.29 -17.74
N ALA A 80 0.33 -5.14 -16.73
CA ALA A 80 1.03 -4.81 -15.51
C ALA A 80 2.53 -5.03 -15.70
N PRO A 81 3.37 -3.97 -15.58
CA PRO A 81 4.81 -4.11 -15.74
C PRO A 81 5.42 -4.88 -14.55
N PRO A 82 6.58 -5.55 -14.73
CA PRO A 82 7.29 -6.27 -13.66
C PRO A 82 7.49 -5.42 -12.39
N ARG A 83 7.75 -4.12 -12.56
CA ARG A 83 7.88 -3.15 -11.46
C ARG A 83 6.63 -3.13 -10.56
N ARG A 84 5.42 -3.05 -11.15
CA ARG A 84 4.13 -3.07 -10.44
C ARG A 84 3.84 -4.44 -9.85
N ARG A 85 4.05 -5.52 -10.63
CA ARG A 85 3.78 -6.91 -10.22
C ARG A 85 4.49 -7.28 -8.91
N HIS A 86 5.69 -6.75 -8.72
CA HIS A 86 6.55 -7.05 -7.59
C HIS A 86 6.75 -5.86 -6.64
N ILE A 87 5.82 -4.90 -6.61
CA ILE A 87 5.86 -3.75 -5.69
C ILE A 87 6.00 -4.20 -4.23
N CYS A 88 6.67 -3.44 -3.37
CA CYS A 88 6.91 -3.83 -1.98
C CYS A 88 5.72 -3.53 -1.04
N ASP A 89 4.54 -4.09 -1.30
CA ASP A 89 3.30 -3.83 -0.54
C ASP A 89 2.87 -4.97 0.41
N LYS A 90 3.76 -5.91 0.74
CA LYS A 90 3.42 -7.05 1.63
C LYS A 90 2.88 -6.61 3.00
N ASN A 91 3.40 -5.50 3.54
CA ASN A 91 2.90 -4.96 4.80
C ASN A 91 1.45 -4.43 4.70
N LEU A 92 1.04 -3.96 3.52
CA LEU A 92 -0.34 -3.53 3.29
C LEU A 92 -1.31 -4.73 3.28
N GLU A 93 -0.86 -5.90 2.81
CA GLU A 93 -1.66 -7.13 2.84
C GLU A 93 -2.01 -7.57 4.28
N ALA A 94 -1.21 -7.16 5.27
CA ALA A 94 -1.44 -7.43 6.69
C ALA A 94 -2.39 -6.42 7.38
N LEU A 95 -2.91 -5.42 6.64
CA LEU A 95 -3.82 -4.43 7.21
C LEU A 95 -5.16 -5.05 7.60
N THR A 96 -5.69 -4.60 8.73
CA THR A 96 -7.03 -4.91 9.20
C THR A 96 -7.60 -3.70 9.95
N VAL A 97 -8.92 -3.65 10.11
CA VAL A 97 -9.57 -2.61 10.94
C VAL A 97 -9.16 -2.67 12.43
N GLY A 98 -8.59 -3.79 12.87
CA GLY A 98 -8.10 -3.98 14.24
C GLY A 98 -6.71 -3.39 14.47
N ASN A 99 -5.83 -3.48 13.47
CA ASN A 99 -4.43 -3.02 13.54
C ASN A 99 -4.17 -1.69 12.80
N THR A 100 -5.18 -1.14 12.12
CA THR A 100 -5.10 0.15 11.43
C THR A 100 -6.33 0.94 11.83
N LYS A 101 -6.19 1.79 12.85
CA LYS A 101 -7.35 2.34 13.56
C LYS A 101 -7.78 3.70 13.05
N ASN A 102 -6.87 4.48 12.48
CA ASN A 102 -7.12 5.84 12.02
C ASN A 102 -6.23 6.19 10.82
N SER A 103 -6.37 7.42 10.32
CA SER A 103 -5.60 7.97 9.20
C SER A 103 -4.07 7.95 9.44
N ASN A 104 -3.62 8.25 10.66
CA ASN A 104 -2.19 8.23 10.98
C ASN A 104 -1.59 6.81 10.92
N ASP A 105 -2.31 5.80 11.41
CA ASP A 105 -1.86 4.41 11.35
C ASP A 105 -1.74 3.94 9.89
N LEU A 106 -2.71 4.31 9.05
CA LEU A 106 -2.70 4.00 7.62
C LEU A 106 -1.52 4.70 6.92
N LEU A 107 -1.32 5.99 7.19
CA LEU A 107 -0.19 6.76 6.68
C LEU A 107 1.15 6.14 7.07
N GLY A 108 1.30 5.68 8.31
CA GLY A 108 2.51 4.98 8.78
C GLY A 108 2.82 3.73 7.95
N ASN A 109 1.81 2.89 7.68
CA ASN A 109 1.98 1.70 6.87
C ASN A 109 2.35 2.02 5.41
N ILE A 110 1.72 3.04 4.83
CA ILE A 110 2.01 3.47 3.44
C ILE A 110 3.42 4.07 3.34
N LEU A 111 3.88 4.82 4.34
CA LEU A 111 5.24 5.36 4.36
C LEU A 111 6.31 4.26 4.48
N VAL A 112 6.03 3.19 5.23
CA VAL A 112 6.89 2.00 5.25
C VAL A 112 6.96 1.39 3.85
N THR A 113 5.82 1.17 3.18
CA THR A 113 5.77 0.68 1.79
C THR A 113 6.57 1.57 0.85
N ALA A 114 6.34 2.88 0.89
CA ALA A 114 7.01 3.85 0.01
C ALA A 114 8.53 3.87 0.23
N LYS A 115 8.99 3.83 1.49
CA LYS A 115 10.42 3.75 1.81
C LYS A 115 11.07 2.52 1.17
N TYR A 116 10.52 1.34 1.44
CA TYR A 116 11.14 0.09 1.00
C TYR A 116 11.01 -0.15 -0.51
N GLU A 117 9.92 0.29 -1.12
CA GLU A 117 9.79 0.30 -2.58
C GLU A 117 10.83 1.24 -3.21
N GLY A 118 11.01 2.44 -2.66
CA GLY A 118 12.01 3.39 -3.13
C GLY A 118 13.44 2.85 -3.02
N GLU A 119 13.80 2.31 -1.86
CA GLU A 119 15.09 1.66 -1.63
C GLU A 119 15.33 0.51 -2.62
N SER A 120 14.32 -0.34 -2.84
CA SER A 120 14.39 -1.43 -3.82
C SER A 120 14.63 -0.92 -5.24
N ILE A 121 13.97 0.15 -5.66
CA ILE A 121 14.16 0.73 -6.99
C ILE A 121 15.58 1.27 -7.13
N VAL A 122 16.01 2.14 -6.22
CA VAL A 122 17.34 2.76 -6.28
C VAL A 122 18.44 1.69 -6.27
N LYS A 123 18.25 0.63 -5.47
CA LYS A 123 19.19 -0.48 -5.38
C LYS A 123 19.19 -1.38 -6.63
N ASN A 124 18.10 -1.53 -7.37
CA ASN A 124 18.04 -2.51 -8.46
C ASN A 124 17.96 -1.89 -9.86
N HIS A 125 17.77 -0.58 -9.98
CA HIS A 125 17.72 0.10 -11.27
C HIS A 125 19.08 -0.02 -12.00
N PRO A 126 19.11 -0.29 -13.32
CA PRO A 126 20.36 -0.43 -14.08
C PRO A 126 21.15 0.88 -14.12
N ASN A 127 20.46 1.99 -14.35
CA ASN A 127 21.09 3.32 -14.46
C ASN A 127 21.04 4.07 -13.13
N ARG A 128 21.70 3.55 -12.09
CA ARG A 128 21.72 4.20 -10.77
C ARG A 128 22.39 5.57 -10.85
N GLY A 129 21.85 6.56 -10.14
CA GLY A 129 22.39 7.92 -10.12
C GLY A 129 21.96 8.81 -11.30
N SER A 130 21.13 8.30 -12.22
CA SER A 130 20.53 9.10 -13.30
C SER A 130 19.08 9.51 -12.96
N SER A 131 18.54 10.44 -13.75
CA SER A 131 17.13 10.85 -13.67
C SER A 131 16.15 9.72 -13.98
N GLU A 132 16.58 8.62 -14.60
CA GLU A 132 15.72 7.48 -14.91
C GLU A 132 15.26 6.75 -13.65
N VAL A 133 16.08 6.74 -12.60
CA VAL A 133 15.67 6.23 -11.28
C VAL A 133 14.48 7.04 -10.77
N CYS A 134 14.49 8.36 -10.93
CA CYS A 134 13.37 9.23 -10.54
C CYS A 134 12.11 8.91 -11.34
N ILE A 135 12.23 8.56 -12.63
CA ILE A 135 11.08 8.13 -13.45
C ILE A 135 10.51 6.80 -12.92
N ALA A 136 11.37 5.84 -12.59
CA ALA A 136 10.93 4.58 -12.00
C ALA A 136 10.25 4.79 -10.63
N LEU A 137 10.78 5.68 -9.79
CA LEU A 137 10.19 6.09 -8.52
C LEU A 137 8.84 6.77 -8.72
N ALA A 138 8.71 7.71 -9.66
CA ALA A 138 7.45 8.38 -9.96
C ALA A 138 6.36 7.40 -10.41
N ARG A 139 6.73 6.39 -11.22
CA ARG A 139 5.82 5.31 -11.62
C ARG A 139 5.38 4.45 -10.42
N SER A 140 6.29 4.09 -9.51
CA SER A 140 5.89 3.37 -8.29
C SER A 140 5.07 4.21 -7.32
N PHE A 141 5.34 5.52 -7.23
CA PHE A 141 4.51 6.44 -6.47
C PHE A 141 3.08 6.48 -7.00
N ALA A 142 2.90 6.58 -8.32
CA ALA A 142 1.58 6.56 -8.95
C ALA A 142 0.84 5.23 -8.67
N ASP A 143 1.52 4.10 -8.79
CA ASP A 143 0.94 2.78 -8.49
C ASP A 143 0.50 2.66 -7.03
N ILE A 144 1.32 3.10 -6.07
CA ILE A 144 0.96 3.12 -4.64
C ILE A 144 -0.26 4.01 -4.45
N GLY A 145 -0.30 5.18 -5.09
CA GLY A 145 -1.46 6.07 -5.08
C GLY A 145 -2.72 5.40 -5.65
N ASP A 146 -2.62 4.65 -6.73
CA ASP A 146 -3.75 3.90 -7.30
C ASP A 146 -4.23 2.76 -6.38
N ILE A 147 -3.32 2.08 -5.67
CA ILE A 147 -3.67 1.09 -4.64
C ILE A 147 -4.47 1.79 -3.53
N VAL A 148 -3.97 2.91 -3.02
CA VAL A 148 -4.62 3.67 -1.94
C VAL A 148 -5.98 4.21 -2.37
N ARG A 149 -6.10 4.73 -3.60
CA ARG A 149 -7.33 5.28 -4.17
C ARG A 149 -8.36 4.23 -4.60
N GLY A 150 -8.01 2.95 -4.61
CA GLY A 150 -8.86 1.88 -5.15
C GLY A 150 -9.00 1.90 -6.67
N LYS A 151 -8.03 2.53 -7.37
CA LYS A 151 -7.97 2.65 -8.83
C LYS A 151 -6.99 1.66 -9.47
N ASP A 152 -6.20 0.96 -8.68
CA ASP A 152 -5.27 -0.04 -9.18
C ASP A 152 -6.00 -1.19 -9.89
N LEU A 153 -5.53 -1.50 -11.09
CA LEU A 153 -6.14 -2.53 -11.94
C LEU A 153 -5.54 -3.92 -11.69
N TYR A 154 -4.41 -4.02 -10.99
CA TYR A 154 -3.68 -5.27 -10.82
C TYR A 154 -4.26 -6.11 -9.68
N LEU A 155 -4.95 -7.20 -10.03
CA LEU A 155 -5.50 -8.18 -9.08
C LEU A 155 -4.44 -9.16 -8.56
N GLY A 156 -3.39 -9.39 -9.36
CA GLY A 156 -2.36 -10.39 -9.10
C GLY A 156 -2.86 -11.82 -9.30
N HIS A 157 -1.93 -12.78 -9.18
CA HIS A 157 -2.26 -14.21 -9.18
C HIS A 157 -3.21 -14.55 -8.04
N GLU A 158 -4.19 -15.39 -8.33
CA GLU A 158 -5.29 -15.77 -7.41
C GLU A 158 -6.10 -14.58 -6.88
N GLN A 159 -5.99 -13.42 -7.55
CA GLN A 159 -6.70 -12.20 -7.20
C GLN A 159 -6.45 -11.71 -5.76
N ARG A 160 -5.28 -12.02 -5.20
CA ARG A 160 -4.90 -11.67 -3.82
C ARG A 160 -5.02 -10.18 -3.50
N LYS A 161 -4.91 -9.30 -4.49
CA LYS A 161 -5.08 -7.85 -4.29
C LYS A 161 -6.53 -7.42 -4.06
N LYS A 162 -7.52 -8.28 -4.36
CA LYS A 162 -8.92 -8.02 -3.97
C LYS A 162 -9.08 -7.94 -2.46
N GLU A 163 -8.41 -8.81 -1.71
CA GLU A 163 -8.47 -8.78 -0.25
C GLU A 163 -7.88 -7.50 0.32
N LEU A 164 -6.77 -7.03 -0.25
CA LEU A 164 -6.16 -5.75 0.12
C LEU A 164 -7.14 -4.59 -0.13
N GLU A 165 -7.79 -4.56 -1.29
CA GLU A 165 -8.77 -3.52 -1.60
C GLU A 165 -9.96 -3.54 -0.65
N GLU A 166 -10.50 -4.72 -0.33
CA GLU A 166 -11.57 -4.87 0.67
C GLU A 166 -11.14 -4.42 2.08
N LYS A 167 -9.88 -4.70 2.47
CA LYS A 167 -9.30 -4.22 3.73
C LYS A 167 -9.20 -2.69 3.75
N LEU A 168 -8.70 -2.08 2.68
CA LEU A 168 -8.59 -0.63 2.56
C LEU A 168 -9.97 0.03 2.60
N LYS A 169 -10.95 -0.48 1.85
CA LYS A 169 -12.34 -0.03 1.89
C LYS A 169 -12.91 -0.02 3.32
N LYS A 170 -12.70 -1.09 4.09
CA LYS A 170 -13.13 -1.16 5.51
C LYS A 170 -12.39 -0.17 6.40
N ILE A 171 -11.10 0.09 6.15
CA ILE A 171 -10.31 1.09 6.89
C ILE A 171 -10.83 2.49 6.59
N PHE A 172 -11.08 2.83 5.33
CA PHE A 172 -11.65 4.13 4.95
C PHE A 172 -13.08 4.32 5.47
N ALA A 173 -13.90 3.27 5.53
CA ALA A 173 -15.20 3.32 6.21
C ALA A 173 -15.07 3.71 7.69
N LYS A 174 -14.03 3.21 8.36
CA LYS A 174 -13.72 3.56 9.75
C LYS A 174 -13.21 5.00 9.87
N ILE A 175 -12.30 5.43 9.00
CA ILE A 175 -11.80 6.81 8.95
C ILE A 175 -12.95 7.80 8.75
N TYR A 176 -13.86 7.52 7.81
CA TYR A 176 -15.05 8.33 7.60
C TYR A 176 -15.91 8.41 8.86
N ARG A 177 -16.16 7.27 9.52
CA ARG A 177 -16.92 7.24 10.78
C ARG A 177 -16.27 8.09 11.88
N ASP A 178 -14.95 8.01 12.02
CA ASP A 178 -14.21 8.81 13.00
C ASP A 178 -14.31 10.31 12.69
N LEU A 179 -14.26 10.70 11.41
CA LEU A 179 -14.50 12.08 10.97
C LEU A 179 -15.92 12.56 11.28
N THR A 180 -16.94 11.71 11.09
CA THR A 180 -18.34 12.06 11.37
C THR A 180 -18.69 12.03 12.86
N ASN A 181 -17.90 11.34 13.69
CA ASN A 181 -18.05 11.33 15.14
C ASN A 181 -17.37 12.54 15.81
N ASP A 182 -16.37 13.12 15.15
CA ASP A 182 -15.73 14.36 15.58
C ASP A 182 -16.67 15.55 15.36
N ARG A 183 -17.12 16.18 16.46
CA ARG A 183 -18.06 17.31 16.43
C ARG A 183 -17.57 18.48 15.57
N THR A 184 -16.26 18.67 15.47
CA THR A 184 -15.65 19.78 14.72
C THR A 184 -15.59 19.50 13.22
N LYS A 185 -15.42 18.23 12.82
CA LYS A 185 -15.25 17.82 11.42
C LYS A 185 -16.51 17.27 10.77
N LYS A 186 -17.49 16.85 11.58
CA LYS A 186 -18.71 16.16 11.13
C LYS A 186 -19.42 16.89 9.98
N VAL A 187 -19.70 18.19 10.14
CA VAL A 187 -20.48 18.96 9.16
C VAL A 187 -19.79 18.98 7.81
N GLU A 188 -18.47 19.19 7.77
CA GLU A 188 -17.70 19.21 6.53
C GLU A 188 -17.57 17.82 5.91
N ALA A 189 -17.27 16.80 6.73
CA ALA A 189 -17.13 15.41 6.28
C ALA A 189 -18.43 14.87 5.69
N GLU A 190 -19.58 15.09 6.34
CA GLU A 190 -20.88 14.72 5.80
C GLU A 190 -21.20 15.52 4.53
N LYS A 191 -20.94 16.83 4.51
CA LYS A 191 -21.20 17.65 3.32
C LYS A 191 -20.43 17.15 2.10
N ARG A 192 -19.17 16.76 2.27
CA ARG A 192 -18.27 16.36 1.17
C ARG A 192 -18.45 14.89 0.78
N TYR A 193 -18.54 13.99 1.75
CA TYR A 193 -18.45 12.54 1.51
C TYR A 193 -19.76 11.75 1.78
N LYS A 194 -20.89 12.39 2.10
CA LYS A 194 -22.15 11.68 2.42
C LYS A 194 -22.63 10.71 1.34
N ASN A 195 -22.36 10.99 0.06
CA ASN A 195 -22.76 10.13 -1.06
C ASN A 195 -21.66 9.13 -1.46
N ASP A 196 -20.52 9.13 -0.76
CA ASP A 196 -19.36 8.30 -1.04
C ASP A 196 -19.32 7.09 -0.09
N THR A 197 -20.33 6.23 -0.19
CA THR A 197 -20.64 5.24 0.86
C THR A 197 -20.12 3.84 0.57
N GLU A 198 -19.84 3.51 -0.70
CA GLU A 198 -19.45 2.15 -1.06
C GLU A 198 -17.93 1.97 -1.05
N ASN A 199 -17.20 2.75 -1.85
CA ASN A 199 -15.75 2.56 -2.02
C ASN A 199 -14.92 3.72 -1.46
N TYR A 200 -15.59 4.76 -0.95
CA TYR A 200 -14.96 5.94 -0.37
C TYR A 200 -13.99 6.63 -1.35
N TYR A 201 -14.32 6.68 -2.65
CA TYR A 201 -13.40 7.17 -3.67
C TYR A 201 -13.02 8.64 -3.47
N GLN A 202 -13.97 9.51 -3.14
CA GLN A 202 -13.68 10.92 -2.90
C GLN A 202 -12.83 11.09 -1.65
N LEU A 203 -13.17 10.38 -0.57
CA LEU A 203 -12.37 10.41 0.67
C LEU A 203 -10.95 9.88 0.44
N ARG A 204 -10.80 8.81 -0.36
CA ARG A 204 -9.50 8.19 -0.69
C ARG A 204 -8.67 9.02 -1.66
N GLU A 205 -9.30 9.86 -2.48
CA GLU A 205 -8.61 10.79 -3.38
C GLU A 205 -8.12 12.04 -2.68
N ASP A 206 -8.87 12.53 -1.69
CA ASP A 206 -8.48 13.67 -0.87
C ASP A 206 -7.42 13.30 0.19
N TRP A 207 -7.43 12.03 0.64
CA TRP A 207 -6.44 11.46 1.56
C TRP A 207 -5.10 11.23 0.85
#